data_AF-A0AA44EGF3-F1
#
_entry.id   AF-A0AA44EGF3-F1
#
_cell.length_a   1.000
_cell.length_b   1.000
_cell.length_c   1.000
_cell.angle_alpha   90.00
_cell.angle_beta   90.00
_cell.angle_gamma   90.00
#
_symmetry.space_group_name_H-M   'P 1'
#
loop_
_entity.id
_entity.type
_entity.pdbx_description
1 polymer ?
#
loop_
_entity_poly.entity_id
_entity_poly.type
_entity_poly.pdbx_seq_one_letter_code
_entity_poly.pdbx_strand_id
1 'polypeptide(L)'
;MTIWPSPPALDEIRRRQAEEDMASILRGEYAELPLSRLSILLDHELVMMVSPVMKAGCSSPGGTVIGLNWTEKGADFMGQTLPPYS
;
A
#
# COMPACT_ATOMS: atom_id res chain seq x y z
N MET A 1 -13.85 3.27 -21.70
CA MET A 1 -12.80 3.96 -20.94
C MET A 1 -13.41 4.45 -19.65
N THR A 2 -13.14 3.77 -18.54
CA THR A 2 -13.60 4.25 -17.22
C THR A 2 -12.63 5.35 -16.80
N ILE A 3 -13.07 6.60 -16.87
CA ILE A 3 -12.29 7.74 -16.35
C ILE A 3 -12.40 7.63 -14.83
N TRP A 4 -11.38 7.08 -14.18
CA TRP A 4 -11.31 7.13 -12.74
C TRP A 4 -11.02 8.59 -12.36
N PRO A 5 -11.86 9.22 -11.52
CA PRO A 5 -11.58 10.58 -11.08
C PRO A 5 -10.23 10.60 -10.36
N SER A 6 -9.40 11.60 -10.66
CA SER A 6 -8.16 11.84 -9.90
C SER A 6 -8.53 11.93 -8.41
N PRO A 7 -7.83 11.22 -7.52
CA PRO A 7 -8.14 11.27 -6.10
C PRO A 7 -7.97 12.70 -5.58
N PRO A 8 -8.80 13.12 -4.61
CA PRO A 8 -8.69 14.46 -4.02
C PRO A 8 -7.33 14.64 -3.36
N ALA A 9 -6.77 15.85 -3.38
CA ALA A 9 -5.50 16.12 -2.71
C ALA A 9 -5.57 15.69 -1.23
N LEU A 10 -4.50 15.03 -0.75
CA LEU A 10 -4.36 14.68 0.66
C LEU A 10 -4.18 15.98 1.45
N ASP A 11 -5.14 16.31 2.31
CA ASP A 11 -4.93 17.32 3.35
C ASP A 11 -3.80 16.87 4.31
N GLU A 12 -3.28 17.79 5.12
CA GLU A 12 -2.11 17.51 5.96
C GLU A 12 -2.33 16.37 6.97
N ILE A 13 -3.57 16.21 7.46
CA ILE A 13 -3.95 15.14 8.37
C ILE A 13 -3.90 13.79 7.64
N ARG A 14 -4.52 13.72 6.46
CA ARG A 14 -4.51 12.52 5.62
C ARG A 14 -3.11 12.20 5.10
N ARG A 15 -2.29 13.21 4.83
CA ARG A 15 -0.90 13.03 4.43
C ARG A 15 -0.11 12.33 5.53
N ARG A 16 -0.17 12.85 6.76
CA ARG A 16 0.49 12.22 7.91
C ARG A 16 -0.02 10.80 8.16
N GLN A 17 -1.33 10.60 8.04
CA GLN A 17 -1.93 9.28 8.21
C GLN A 17 -1.43 8.29 7.16
N ALA A 18 -1.29 8.74 5.91
CA ALA A 18 -0.73 7.97 4.81
C ALA A 18 0.77 7.67 5.02
N GLU A 19 1.56 8.62 5.53
CA GLU A 19 2.96 8.40 5.90
C GLU A 19 3.10 7.29 6.97
N GLU A 20 2.23 7.32 8.00
CA GLU A 20 2.17 6.29 9.04
C GLU A 20 1.78 4.91 8.46
N ASP A 21 0.76 4.87 7.59
CA ASP A 21 0.34 3.62 6.92
C ASP A 21 1.45 3.03 6.05
N MET A 22 2.10 3.89 5.26
CA MET A 22 3.20 3.50 4.40
C MET A 22 4.33 2.90 5.22
N ALA A 23 4.68 3.51 6.36
CA ALA A 23 5.68 2.97 7.28
C ALA A 23 5.29 1.59 7.85
N SER A 24 4.01 1.36 8.17
CA SER A 24 3.53 0.03 8.59
C SER A 24 3.60 -1.00 7.46
N ILE A 25 3.32 -0.61 6.22
CA ILE A 25 3.46 -1.50 5.04
C ILE A 25 4.91 -1.95 4.87
N LEU A 26 5.88 -1.04 5.02
CA LEU A 26 7.31 -1.36 4.94
C LEU A 26 7.75 -2.38 6.02
N ARG A 27 7.10 -2.36 7.19
CA ARG A 27 7.33 -3.32 8.28
C ARG A 27 6.60 -4.66 8.09
N GLY A 28 5.76 -4.79 7.07
CA GLY A 28 4.90 -5.95 6.88
C GLY A 28 3.68 -5.99 7.80
N GLU A 29 3.35 -4.87 8.47
CA GLU A 29 2.23 -4.73 9.43
C GLU A 29 0.92 -4.34 8.72
N TYR A 30 0.81 -4.58 7.42
CA TYR A 30 -0.35 -4.15 6.62
C TYR A 30 -1.64 -4.92 6.92
N ALA A 31 -1.56 -6.07 7.59
CA ALA A 31 -2.73 -6.82 8.03
C ALA A 31 -3.58 -6.05 9.07
N GLU A 32 -2.98 -5.10 9.78
CA GLU A 32 -3.65 -4.26 10.77
C GLU A 32 -4.24 -2.98 10.18
N LEU A 33 -3.99 -2.71 8.88
CA LEU A 33 -4.48 -1.52 8.22
C LEU A 33 -5.95 -1.63 7.82
N PRO A 34 -6.81 -0.66 8.20
CA PRO A 34 -8.17 -0.60 7.71
C PRO A 34 -8.21 -0.53 6.18
N LEU A 35 -9.09 -1.33 5.56
CA LEU A 35 -9.25 -1.35 4.09
C LEU A 35 -9.53 0.03 3.49
N SER A 36 -10.25 0.90 4.22
CA SER A 36 -10.50 2.28 3.79
C SER A 36 -9.23 3.12 3.68
N ARG A 37 -8.25 2.92 4.56
CA ARG A 37 -6.95 3.60 4.51
C ARG A 37 -6.07 3.02 3.41
N LEU A 38 -6.09 1.70 3.24
CA LEU A 38 -5.41 1.04 2.14
C LEU A 38 -5.92 1.50 0.77
N SER A 39 -7.25 1.65 0.61
CA SER A 39 -7.84 2.17 -0.63
C SER A 39 -7.33 3.57 -0.97
N ILE A 40 -7.14 4.46 0.02
CA ILE A 40 -6.57 5.79 -0.21
C ILE A 40 -5.15 5.68 -0.78
N LEU A 41 -4.30 4.82 -0.19
CA LEU A 41 -2.94 4.63 -0.69
C LEU A 41 -2.91 4.07 -2.12
N LEU A 42 -3.83 3.15 -2.43
CA LEU A 42 -3.97 2.56 -3.77
C LEU A 42 -4.48 3.59 -4.79
N ASP A 43 -5.50 4.38 -4.42
CA ASP A 43 -6.07 5.42 -5.29
C ASP A 43 -5.03 6.48 -5.63
N HIS A 44 -4.15 6.82 -4.68
CA HIS A 44 -3.02 7.72 -4.90
C HIS A 44 -1.80 7.07 -5.54
N GLU A 45 -1.85 5.77 -5.86
CA GLU A 45 -0.77 4.98 -6.43
C GLU A 45 0.52 5.01 -5.57
N LEU A 46 0.38 5.18 -4.25
CA LEU A 46 1.52 5.19 -3.32
C LEU A 46 1.99 3.77 -3.00
N VAL A 47 1.07 2.82 -3.04
CA VAL A 47 1.34 1.39 -2.85
C VAL A 47 0.70 0.59 -3.96
N MET A 48 1.23 -0.59 -4.21
CA MET A 48 0.68 -1.55 -5.15
C MET A 48 0.49 -2.90 -4.47
N MET A 49 -0.58 -3.59 -4.85
CA MET A 49 -0.78 -4.99 -4.49
C MET A 49 0.15 -5.85 -5.33
N VAL A 50 1.04 -6.58 -4.66
CA VAL A 50 1.85 -7.64 -5.26
C VAL A 50 1.14 -8.98 -5.06
N SER A 51 1.15 -9.80 -6.11
CA SER A 51 0.46 -11.10 -6.23
C SER A 51 0.54 -11.93 -4.94
N PRO A 52 -0.51 -12.70 -4.60
CA PRO A 52 -0.56 -13.40 -3.33
C PRO A 52 0.61 -14.35 -3.13
N VAL A 53 1.30 -14.18 -2.00
CA VAL A 53 2.27 -15.15 -1.54
C VAL A 53 1.48 -16.31 -0.97
N MET A 54 1.34 -17.40 -1.74
CA MET A 54 0.88 -18.67 -1.17
C MET A 54 1.89 -19.07 -0.08
N LYS A 55 1.54 -18.83 1.18
CA LYS A 55 2.34 -19.29 2.31
C LYS A 55 2.19 -20.81 2.36
N ALA A 56 3.14 -21.54 1.79
CA ALA A 56 3.18 -22.99 1.84
C ALA A 56 3.11 -23.44 3.31
N GLY A 57 1.99 -24.07 3.68
CA GLY A 57 1.71 -24.54 5.04
C GLY A 57 0.48 -23.93 5.72
N CYS A 58 -0.16 -22.91 5.17
CA CYS A 58 -1.43 -22.40 5.71
C CYS A 58 -2.59 -23.34 5.31
N SER A 59 -3.00 -24.20 6.23
CA SER A 59 -4.13 -25.13 6.07
C SER A 59 -5.51 -24.44 6.21
N SER A 60 -5.57 -23.10 6.24
CA SER A 60 -6.82 -22.35 6.33
C SER A 60 -7.37 -22.07 4.91
N PRO A 61 -8.60 -22.50 4.59
CA PRO A 61 -9.21 -22.35 3.26
C PRO A 61 -9.66 -20.90 2.95
N GLY A 62 -8.82 -19.91 3.25
CA GLY A 62 -9.09 -18.48 3.02
C GLY A 62 -7.90 -17.54 3.26
N GLY A 63 -6.67 -18.05 3.38
CA GLY A 63 -5.49 -17.26 3.78
C GLY A 63 -4.67 -16.72 2.61
N THR A 64 -5.29 -15.99 1.69
CA THR A 64 -4.55 -15.25 0.65
C THR A 64 -4.00 -13.97 1.28
N VAL A 65 -2.73 -13.97 1.68
CA VAL A 65 -2.06 -12.73 2.11
C VAL A 65 -1.72 -11.95 0.83
N ILE A 66 -2.49 -10.91 0.57
CA ILE A 66 -2.18 -9.94 -0.49
C ILE A 66 -0.94 -9.19 -0.01
N GLY A 67 0.19 -9.34 -0.71
CA GLY A 67 1.37 -8.56 -0.42
C GLY A 67 1.16 -7.12 -0.87
N LEU A 68 1.69 -6.16 -0.12
CA LEU A 68 1.71 -4.75 -0.49
C LEU A 68 3.16 -4.31 -0.58
N ASN A 69 3.48 -3.59 -1.66
CA ASN A 69 4.79 -2.97 -1.83
C ASN A 69 4.60 -1.48 -2.15
N TRP A 70 5.59 -0.66 -1.82
CA TRP A 70 5.60 0.74 -2.22
C TRP A 70 5.82 0.84 -3.73
N THR A 71 5.17 1.83 -4.35
CA THR A 71 5.53 2.24 -5.71
C THR A 71 6.68 3.24 -5.67
N GLU A 72 7.27 3.56 -6.82
CA GLU A 72 8.24 4.67 -6.93
C GLU A 72 7.63 6.00 -6.45
N LYS A 73 6.35 6.24 -6.74
CA LYS A 73 5.60 7.42 -6.28
C LYS A 73 5.42 7.43 -4.77
N GLY A 74 5.16 6.27 -4.17
CA GLY A 74 5.11 6.13 -2.72
C GLY A 74 6.46 6.40 -2.05
N ALA A 75 7.53 5.92 -2.65
CA ALA A 75 8.88 6.19 -2.15
C ALA A 75 9.21 7.69 -2.19
N ASP A 76 8.95 8.35 -3.32
CA ASP A 76 9.13 9.79 -3.48
C ASP A 76 8.26 10.58 -2.48
N PHE A 77 7.01 10.16 -2.28
CA PHE A 77 6.12 10.72 -1.26
C PHE A 77 6.69 10.62 0.16
N MET A 78 7.42 9.54 0.47
CA MET A 78 8.12 9.34 1.75
C MET A 78 9.49 10.03 1.81
N GLY A 79 9.92 10.71 0.74
CA GLY A 79 11.27 11.25 0.59
C GLY A 79 12.35 10.17 0.56
N GLN A 80 12.01 8.95 0.16
CA GLN A 80 12.91 7.80 0.05
C GLN A 80 13.18 7.47 -1.40
N THR A 81 14.40 7.03 -1.71
CA THR A 81 14.72 6.46 -3.01
C THR A 81 14.63 4.95 -2.89
N LEU A 82 13.72 4.32 -3.64
CA LEU A 82 13.73 2.87 -3.77
C LEU A 82 14.98 2.47 -4.57
N PRO A 83 15.74 1.44 -4.14
CA PRO A 83 16.79 0.90 -4.98
C PRO A 83 16.17 0.38 -6.29
N PRO A 84 16.88 0.49 -7.43
CA PRO A 84 16.28 0.31 -8.76
C PRO A 84 15.72 -1.09 -9.07
N TYR A 85 15.85 -2.07 -8.17
CA TYR A 85 15.27 -3.41 -8.32
C TYR A 85 15.05 -4.01 -6.91
N SER A 86 13.81 -4.18 -6.46
CA SER A 86 13.45 -4.99 -5.28
C SER A 86 12.12 -5.67 -5.50
#